data_AF-A0A2D7M4I6-F1
#
_entry.id   AF-A0A2D7M4I6-F1
#
_cell.length_a   1.000
_cell.length_b   1.000
_cell.length_c   1.000
_cell.angle_alpha   90.00
_cell.angle_beta   90.00
_cell.angle_gamma   90.00
#
_symmetry.space_group_name_H-M   'P 1'
#
loop_
_entity.id
_entity.type
_entity.pdbx_description
1 polymer ?
#
loop_
_entity_poly.entity_id
_entity_poly.type
_entity_poly.pdbx_seq_one_letter_code
_entity_poly.pdbx_strand_id
1 'polypeptide(L)'
;MGAKRIAFDQEARDSVRRGVQKLAKAVMVTLGPRGRNVVLEKSFGAPTVTKDGVTVAREIELEDSFENMGAQMVKEVSAKTSDNAGDGTTTATVLANAIFNEGLRNVTAGANPVSIQRGINKAVAAIVTRLGEMSTEVKDK
;
A
#
# COMPACT_ATOMS: atom_id res chain seq x y z
N MET A 1 -3.34 16.74 -25.95
CA MET A 1 -2.44 15.91 -25.11
C MET A 1 -1.22 16.73 -24.78
N GLY A 2 -0.90 16.96 -23.51
CA GLY A 2 0.32 17.65 -23.10
C GLY A 2 1.59 16.79 -23.29
N ALA A 3 2.75 17.43 -23.31
CA ALA A 3 4.05 16.75 -23.39
C ALA A 3 4.25 15.77 -22.22
N LYS A 4 4.91 14.64 -22.48
CA LYS A 4 5.17 13.61 -21.46
C LYS A 4 6.43 13.95 -20.67
N ARG A 5 6.37 13.83 -19.34
CA ARG A 5 7.55 13.81 -18.47
C ARG A 5 8.05 12.39 -18.35
N ILE A 6 9.36 12.20 -18.44
CA ILE A 6 10.01 10.89 -18.35
C ILE A 6 11.08 10.99 -17.27
N ALA A 7 11.06 10.05 -16.33
CA ALA A 7 12.05 9.91 -15.26
C ALA A 7 12.61 8.49 -15.30
N PHE A 8 13.87 8.35 -14.91
CA PHE A 8 14.60 7.08 -14.97
C PHE A 8 15.19 6.69 -13.60
N ASP A 9 15.54 5.41 -13.49
CA ASP A 9 16.35 4.85 -12.41
C ASP A 9 15.93 5.30 -11.00
N GLN A 10 16.86 5.91 -10.26
CA GLN A 10 16.69 6.27 -8.85
C GLN A 10 15.65 7.38 -8.68
N GLU A 11 15.64 8.38 -9.57
CA GLU A 11 14.70 9.51 -9.50
C GLU A 11 13.24 9.03 -9.62
N ALA A 12 12.99 8.13 -10.57
CA ALA A 12 11.67 7.54 -10.75
C ALA A 12 11.26 6.69 -9.54
N ARG A 13 12.15 5.82 -9.06
CA ARG A 13 11.89 4.95 -7.91
C ARG A 13 11.65 5.73 -6.62
N ASP A 14 12.43 6.77 -6.36
CA ASP A 14 12.26 7.61 -5.18
C ASP A 14 10.96 8.40 -5.21
N SER A 15 10.55 8.88 -6.38
CA SER A 15 9.27 9.57 -6.52
C SER A 15 8.10 8.61 -6.27
N VAL A 16 8.13 7.41 -6.85
CA VAL A 16 7.14 6.36 -6.54
C VAL A 16 7.14 6.01 -5.05
N ARG A 17 8.33 5.88 -4.43
CA ARG A 17 8.49 5.59 -2.99
C ARG A 17 7.85 6.65 -2.11
N ARG A 18 8.04 7.93 -2.41
CA ARG A 18 7.40 9.03 -1.66
C ARG A 18 5.87 8.94 -1.75
N GLY A 19 5.34 8.64 -2.94
CA GLY A 19 3.92 8.40 -3.14
C GLY A 19 3.34 7.26 -2.29
N VAL A 20 3.97 6.09 -2.36
CA VAL A 20 3.60 4.92 -1.55
C VAL A 20 3.65 5.23 -0.06
N GLN A 21 4.70 5.94 0.39
CA GLN A 21 4.86 6.31 1.80
C GLN A 21 3.78 7.29 2.27
N LYS A 22 3.39 8.27 1.45
CA LYS A 22 2.32 9.22 1.79
C LYS A 22 0.98 8.49 1.99
N LEU A 23 0.61 7.62 1.05
CA LEU A 23 -0.57 6.75 1.17
C LEU A 23 -0.51 5.90 2.44
N ALA A 24 0.59 5.16 2.64
CA ALA A 24 0.71 4.24 3.76
C ALA A 24 0.68 4.94 5.12
N LYS A 25 1.34 6.10 5.26
CA LYS A 25 1.32 6.88 6.51
C LYS A 25 -0.08 7.36 6.87
N ALA A 26 -0.88 7.78 5.88
CA ALA A 26 -2.23 8.24 6.12
C ALA A 26 -3.19 7.10 6.49
N VAL A 27 -3.03 5.91 5.89
CA VAL A 27 -3.92 4.77 6.17
C VAL A 27 -3.48 4.00 7.42
N MET A 28 -2.18 3.92 7.73
CA MET A 28 -1.72 3.09 8.85
C MET A 28 -2.22 3.56 10.23
N VAL A 29 -2.52 4.85 10.39
CA VAL A 29 -2.98 5.39 11.68
C VAL A 29 -4.36 4.86 12.05
N THR A 30 -5.12 4.33 11.09
CA THR A 30 -6.45 3.76 11.30
C THR A 30 -6.42 2.26 11.58
N LEU A 31 -5.25 1.61 11.54
CA LEU A 31 -5.14 0.16 11.69
C LEU A 31 -5.48 -0.32 13.11
N GLY A 32 -6.32 -1.36 13.19
CA GLY A 32 -6.62 -2.09 14.41
C GLY A 32 -7.63 -1.41 15.35
N PRO A 33 -7.94 -2.03 16.50
CA PRO A 33 -9.01 -1.56 17.41
C PRO A 33 -8.70 -0.22 18.07
N ARG A 34 -7.42 0.18 18.09
CA ARG A 34 -6.94 1.47 18.60
C ARG A 34 -6.61 2.47 17.49
N GLY A 35 -7.16 2.26 16.29
CA GLY A 35 -7.04 3.20 15.17
C GLY A 35 -7.44 4.62 15.59
N ARG A 36 -6.64 5.59 15.14
CA ARG A 36 -6.87 7.02 15.34
C ARG A 36 -7.76 7.58 14.24
N ASN A 37 -8.40 8.70 14.56
CA ASN A 37 -9.22 9.42 13.62
C ASN A 37 -8.36 10.11 12.56
N VAL A 38 -8.81 10.04 11.31
CA VAL A 38 -8.36 10.87 10.20
C VAL A 38 -9.48 11.85 9.87
N VAL A 39 -9.12 13.11 9.68
CA VAL A 39 -10.04 14.18 9.32
C VAL A 39 -9.88 14.46 7.83
N LEU A 40 -10.98 14.37 7.10
CA LEU A 40 -11.05 14.55 5.65
C LEU A 40 -11.84 15.83 5.37
N GLU A 41 -11.23 16.74 4.61
CA GLU A 41 -11.89 17.97 4.16
C GLU A 41 -13.05 17.64 3.22
N LYS A 42 -14.09 18.47 3.26
CA LYS A 42 -15.17 18.49 2.28
C LYS A 42 -15.26 19.87 1.67
N SER A 43 -15.58 19.97 0.38
CA SER A 43 -15.75 21.25 -0.30
C SER A 43 -16.86 22.12 0.31
N PHE A 44 -17.83 21.51 0.99
CA PHE A 44 -18.90 22.21 1.70
C PHE A 44 -19.27 21.49 3.00
N GLY A 45 -19.58 22.25 4.05
CA GLY A 45 -20.02 21.74 5.34
C GLY A 45 -18.89 21.31 6.28
N ALA A 46 -19.21 20.47 7.28
CA ALA A 46 -18.26 19.99 8.27
C ALA A 46 -17.39 18.85 7.71
N PRO A 47 -16.12 18.72 8.14
CA PRO A 47 -15.22 17.67 7.69
C PRO A 47 -15.72 16.27 8.10
N THR A 48 -15.33 15.24 7.35
CA THR A 48 -15.58 13.85 7.75
C THR A 48 -14.49 13.40 8.71
N VAL A 49 -14.89 12.84 9.85
CA VAL A 49 -13.97 12.18 10.78
C VAL A 49 -14.17 10.68 10.66
N THR A 50 -13.13 9.94 10.29
CA THR A 50 -13.23 8.49 10.06
C THR A 50 -12.05 7.72 10.65
N LYS A 51 -12.28 6.45 10.97
CA LYS A 51 -11.26 5.44 11.29
C LYS A 51 -11.22 4.33 10.24
N ASP A 52 -11.93 4.49 9.14
CA ASP A 52 -11.93 3.51 8.06
C ASP A 52 -10.76 3.81 7.09
N GLY A 53 -9.80 2.89 7.05
CA GLY A 53 -8.65 3.00 6.16
C GLY A 53 -9.00 2.94 4.68
N VAL A 54 -10.12 2.28 4.31
CA VAL A 54 -10.59 2.24 2.92
C VAL A 54 -11.07 3.62 2.49
N THR A 55 -11.88 4.28 3.32
CA THR A 55 -12.30 5.66 3.11
C THR A 55 -11.10 6.59 3.01
N VAL A 56 -10.13 6.49 3.93
CA VAL A 56 -8.92 7.34 3.89
C VAL A 56 -8.13 7.11 2.60
N ALA A 57 -7.90 5.87 2.19
CA ALA A 57 -7.13 5.57 0.98
C ALA A 57 -7.78 6.13 -0.29
N ARG A 58 -9.12 6.15 -0.36
CA ARG A 58 -9.87 6.67 -1.52
C ARG A 58 -9.63 8.15 -1.76
N GLU A 59 -9.55 8.94 -0.70
CA GLU A 59 -9.32 10.40 -0.77
C GLU A 59 -7.87 10.78 -1.07
N ILE A 60 -6.95 9.81 -1.19
CA ILE A 60 -5.55 10.12 -1.49
C ILE A 60 -5.33 10.27 -2.99
N GLU A 61 -5.02 11.51 -3.35
CA GLU A 61 -4.54 11.95 -4.63
C GLU A 61 -3.39 12.95 -4.40
N LEU A 62 -2.29 12.80 -5.14
CA LEU A 62 -1.09 13.60 -4.94
C LEU A 62 -0.87 14.52 -6.15
N GLU A 63 -0.41 15.74 -5.89
CA GLU A 63 -0.14 16.74 -6.94
C GLU A 63 0.98 16.31 -7.89
N ASP A 64 2.07 15.74 -7.36
CA ASP A 64 3.14 15.21 -8.21
C ASP A 64 2.70 13.92 -8.90
N SER A 65 2.78 13.91 -10.23
CA SER A 65 2.30 12.79 -11.06
C SER A 65 3.03 11.47 -10.79
N PHE A 66 4.32 11.50 -10.46
CA PHE A 66 5.10 10.27 -10.21
C PHE A 66 4.82 9.72 -8.81
N GLU A 67 4.68 10.60 -7.81
CA GLU A 67 4.22 10.21 -6.49
C GLU A 67 2.79 9.66 -6.54
N ASN A 68 1.89 10.36 -7.25
CA ASN A 68 0.50 9.91 -7.39
C ASN A 68 0.44 8.53 -8.03
N MET A 69 1.22 8.27 -9.08
CA MET A 69 1.31 6.95 -9.70
C MET A 69 1.68 5.86 -8.69
N GLY A 70 2.66 6.12 -7.81
CA GLY A 70 3.03 5.22 -6.73
C GLY A 70 1.88 4.94 -5.74
N ALA A 71 1.19 6.00 -5.33
CA ALA A 71 0.04 5.89 -4.44
C ALA A 71 -1.11 5.11 -5.11
N GLN A 72 -1.46 5.41 -6.37
CA GLN A 72 -2.55 4.75 -7.08
C GLN A 72 -2.27 3.26 -7.27
N MET A 73 -1.04 2.85 -7.59
CA MET A 73 -0.68 1.42 -7.72
C MET A 73 -0.97 0.64 -6.44
N VAL A 74 -0.56 1.16 -5.28
CA VAL A 74 -0.79 0.47 -3.99
C VAL A 74 -2.25 0.55 -3.57
N LYS A 75 -2.94 1.66 -3.86
CA LYS A 75 -4.38 1.81 -3.60
C LYS A 75 -5.19 0.75 -4.35
N GLU A 76 -4.92 0.55 -5.64
CA GLU A 76 -5.67 -0.41 -6.46
C GLU A 76 -5.44 -1.86 -6.02
N VAL A 77 -4.19 -2.24 -5.74
CA VAL A 77 -3.87 -3.60 -5.26
C VAL A 77 -4.48 -3.86 -3.88
N SER A 78 -4.46 -2.86 -3.00
CA SER A 78 -5.03 -3.00 -1.66
C SER A 78 -6.56 -3.08 -1.69
N ALA A 79 -7.23 -2.36 -2.59
CA ALA A 79 -8.69 -2.44 -2.77
C ALA A 79 -9.15 -3.87 -3.14
N LYS A 80 -8.42 -4.55 -4.05
CA LYS A 80 -8.70 -5.94 -4.44
C LYS A 80 -8.63 -6.92 -3.26
N THR A 81 -7.88 -6.59 -2.20
CA THR A 81 -7.83 -7.42 -0.98
C THR A 81 -9.18 -7.41 -0.28
N SER A 82 -9.78 -6.23 -0.10
CA SER A 82 -11.11 -6.09 0.50
C SER A 82 -12.22 -6.63 -0.40
N ASP A 83 -12.10 -6.51 -1.73
CA ASP A 83 -13.12 -7.05 -2.64
C ASP A 83 -13.21 -8.59 -2.55
N ASN A 84 -12.07 -9.26 -2.34
CA ASN A 84 -12.01 -10.72 -2.27
C ASN A 84 -12.24 -11.27 -0.85
N ALA A 85 -11.70 -10.60 0.18
CA ALA A 85 -11.68 -11.10 1.54
C ALA A 85 -12.62 -10.34 2.51
N GLY A 86 -13.19 -9.20 2.08
CA GLY A 86 -14.06 -8.35 2.90
C GLY A 86 -13.34 -7.41 3.88
N ASP A 87 -12.04 -7.60 4.11
CA ASP A 87 -11.16 -6.77 4.95
C ASP A 87 -9.70 -6.87 4.46
N GLY A 88 -8.79 -6.10 5.05
CA GLY A 88 -7.34 -6.25 4.88
C GLY A 88 -6.67 -5.16 4.05
N THR A 89 -7.42 -4.19 3.52
CA THR A 89 -6.87 -3.06 2.72
C THR A 89 -5.73 -2.35 3.45
N THR A 90 -5.92 -1.99 4.71
CA THR A 90 -4.90 -1.29 5.51
C THR A 90 -3.66 -2.16 5.72
N THR A 91 -3.85 -3.45 6.03
CA THR A 91 -2.76 -4.40 6.21
C THR A 91 -1.95 -4.58 4.93
N ALA A 92 -2.62 -4.72 3.78
CA ALA A 92 -1.98 -4.82 2.47
C ALA A 92 -1.15 -3.57 2.14
N THR A 93 -1.69 -2.37 2.41
CA THR A 93 -0.97 -1.10 2.20
C THR A 93 0.27 -0.99 3.09
N VAL A 94 0.17 -1.37 4.37
CA VAL A 94 1.30 -1.34 5.32
C VAL A 94 2.40 -2.31 4.90
N LEU A 95 2.04 -3.54 4.52
CA LEU A 95 2.99 -4.55 4.04
C LEU A 95 3.66 -4.12 2.73
N ALA A 96 2.89 -3.59 1.78
CA ALA A 96 3.42 -3.10 0.50
C ALA A 96 4.47 -2.00 0.72
N ASN A 97 4.19 -1.04 1.60
CA ASN A 97 5.15 0.02 1.95
C ASN A 97 6.43 -0.55 2.60
N ALA A 98 6.32 -1.50 3.53
CA ALA A 98 7.48 -2.11 4.18
C ALA A 98 8.37 -2.87 3.17
N ILE A 99 7.76 -3.75 2.36
CA ILE A 99 8.45 -4.55 1.36
C ILE A 99 9.12 -3.65 0.31
N PHE A 100 8.41 -2.61 -0.16
CA PHE A 100 8.93 -1.72 -1.19
C PHE A 100 10.12 -0.89 -0.69
N ASN A 101 10.06 -0.37 0.54
CA ASN A 101 11.16 0.40 1.12
C ASN A 101 12.42 -0.45 1.32
N GLU A 102 12.31 -1.65 1.90
CA GLU A 102 13.46 -2.53 2.09
C GLU A 102 13.99 -3.09 0.75
N GLY A 103 13.10 -3.37 -0.19
CA GLY A 103 13.47 -3.77 -1.55
C GLY A 103 14.31 -2.69 -2.24
N LEU A 104 13.83 -1.44 -2.23
CA LEU A 104 14.57 -0.32 -2.82
C LEU A 104 15.92 -0.09 -2.14
N ARG A 105 15.99 -0.18 -0.81
CA ARG A 105 17.25 -0.06 -0.06
C ARG A 105 18.30 -1.07 -0.55
N ASN A 106 17.91 -2.32 -0.76
CA ASN A 106 18.81 -3.36 -1.24
C ASN A 106 19.21 -3.14 -2.71
N VAL A 107 18.28 -2.67 -3.54
CA VAL A 107 18.59 -2.32 -4.93
C VAL A 107 19.61 -1.18 -5.00
N THR A 108 19.47 -0.14 -4.17
CA THR A 108 20.46 0.94 -4.07
C THR A 108 21.81 0.44 -3.57
N ALA A 109 21.83 -0.60 -2.73
CA ALA A 109 23.06 -1.28 -2.30
C ALA A 109 23.69 -2.19 -3.38
N GLY A 110 23.11 -2.27 -4.58
CA GLY A 110 23.64 -3.02 -5.72
C GLY A 110 23.05 -4.42 -5.91
N ALA A 111 22.07 -4.83 -5.10
CA ALA A 111 21.41 -6.11 -5.29
C ALA A 111 20.51 -6.12 -6.53
N ASN A 112 20.45 -7.27 -7.23
CA ASN A 112 19.64 -7.42 -8.44
C ASN A 112 18.13 -7.40 -8.11
N PRO A 113 17.33 -6.46 -8.66
CA PRO A 113 15.89 -6.35 -8.37
C PRO A 113 15.09 -7.62 -8.70
N VAL A 114 15.43 -8.31 -9.78
CA VAL A 114 14.76 -9.55 -10.23
C VAL A 114 15.07 -10.70 -9.27
N SER A 115 16.27 -10.74 -8.70
CA SER A 115 16.61 -11.72 -7.66
C SER A 115 15.87 -11.44 -6.35
N ILE A 116 15.77 -10.17 -5.94
CA ILE A 116 14.98 -9.76 -4.77
C ILE A 116 13.51 -10.16 -4.94
N GLN A 117 12.90 -9.82 -6.09
CA GLN A 117 11.52 -10.18 -6.39
C GLN A 117 11.29 -11.70 -6.33
N ARG A 118 12.19 -12.50 -6.93
CA ARG A 118 12.13 -13.96 -6.84
C ARG A 118 12.20 -14.47 -5.40
N GLY A 119 13.05 -13.86 -4.57
CA GLY A 119 13.14 -14.18 -3.14
C GLY A 119 11.85 -13.86 -2.39
N ILE A 120 11.28 -12.68 -2.62
CA ILE A 120 9.99 -12.26 -2.05
C ILE A 120 8.89 -13.26 -2.43
N ASN A 121 8.77 -13.62 -3.71
CA ASN A 121 7.74 -14.54 -4.18
C ASN A 121 7.86 -15.93 -3.52
N LYS A 122 9.09 -16.44 -3.35
CA LYS A 122 9.33 -17.71 -2.64
C LYS A 122 8.90 -17.62 -1.17
N ALA A 123 9.26 -16.52 -0.49
CA ALA A 123 8.89 -16.31 0.90
C ALA A 123 7.37 -16.18 1.08
N VAL A 124 6.70 -15.42 0.20
CA VAL A 124 5.25 -15.27 0.20
C VAL A 124 4.57 -16.62 0.01
N ALA A 125 5.01 -17.44 -0.96
CA ALA A 125 4.45 -18.77 -1.17
C ALA A 125 4.56 -19.65 0.08
N ALA A 126 5.74 -19.71 0.70
CA ALA A 126 5.94 -20.47 1.93
C ALA A 126 5.08 -19.97 3.10
N ILE A 127 4.96 -18.64 3.27
CA ILE A 127 4.14 -18.03 4.32
C ILE A 127 2.66 -18.34 4.10
N VAL A 128 2.16 -18.23 2.87
CA VAL A 128 0.75 -18.52 2.54
C VAL A 128 0.43 -19.99 2.80
N THR A 129 1.31 -20.91 2.40
CA THR A 129 1.16 -22.34 2.73
C THR A 129 1.07 -22.54 4.24
N ARG A 130 1.99 -21.93 5.00
CA ARG A 130 2.02 -22.09 6.45
C ARG A 130 0.79 -21.47 7.14
N LEU A 131 0.30 -20.34 6.65
CA LEU A 131 -0.94 -19.73 7.15
C LEU A 131 -2.15 -20.63 6.89
N GLY A 132 -2.19 -21.30 5.74
CA GLY A 132 -3.21 -22.31 5.45
C GLY A 132 -3.19 -23.48 6.43
N GLU A 133 -2.00 -24.01 6.76
CA GLU A 133 -1.83 -25.08 7.75
C GLU A 133 -2.21 -24.66 9.18
N MET A 134 -2.03 -23.38 9.52
CA MET A 134 -2.40 -22.81 10.82
C MET A 134 -3.88 -22.43 10.89
N SER A 135 -4.56 -22.32 9.74
CA SER A 135 -5.96 -21.98 9.68
C SER A 135 -6.81 -23.07 10.32
N THR A 136 -7.78 -22.67 11.12
CA THR A 136 -8.78 -23.60 11.67
C THR A 136 -10.05 -23.44 10.86
N GLU A 137 -10.53 -24.53 10.29
CA GLU A 137 -11.81 -24.55 9.60
C GLU A 137 -12.93 -24.17 10.57
N VAL A 138 -13.60 -23.06 10.29
CA VAL A 138 -14.78 -22.65 11.04
C VAL A 138 -15.97 -23.43 10.49
N LYS A 139 -16.38 -24.46 11.24
CA LYS A 139 -17.65 -25.15 11.00
C LYS A 139 -18.75 -24.36 11.69
N ASP A 140 -19.25 -23.31 11.06
CA ASP A 140 -20.51 -22.72 11.48
C ASP A 140 -21.68 -23.59 11.00
N LYS A 141 -22.77 -23.59 11.80
CA LYS A 141 -23.98 -24.43 11.69
C LYS A 141 -24.52 -24.66 10.28
#